data_AF-A0A2A2GN35-F1
#
_entry.id   AF-A0A2A2GN35-F1
#
_cell.length_a   1.000
_cell.length_b   1.000
_cell.length_c   1.000
_cell.angle_alpha   90.00
_cell.angle_beta   90.00
_cell.angle_gamma   90.00
#
_symmetry.space_group_name_H-M   'P 1'
#
loop_
_entity.id
_entity.type
_entity.pdbx_description
1 polymer ?
#
loop_
_entity_poly.entity_id
_entity_poly.type
_entity_poly.pdbx_seq_one_letter_code
_entity_poly.pdbx_strand_id
1 'polypeptide(L)'
;MLKPVLVVLTLAQGGDATHLGLTSADTAQDCVAKAQAVQKVLEGAGHTVLAARCAETDLEFTPYGHGGDSAGHPHPWRVTLPETGAVIEPLAEGAACTPAPEGTPAVHCAWSAQGVVE
;
A
#
# COMPACT_ATOMS: atom_id res chain seq x y z
N MET A 1 1.09 -5.53 -19.57
CA MET A 1 -0.14 -6.27 -19.16
C MET A 1 -0.35 -5.97 -17.69
N LEU A 2 -1.58 -5.68 -17.27
CA LEU A 2 -1.86 -5.43 -15.86
C LEU A 2 -1.73 -6.74 -15.07
N LYS A 3 -1.16 -6.65 -13.87
CA LYS A 3 -0.98 -7.74 -12.91
C LYS A 3 -1.76 -7.43 -11.62
N PRO A 4 -2.40 -8.42 -10.99
CA PRO A 4 -2.99 -8.25 -9.67
C PRO A 4 -1.94 -7.89 -8.62
N VAL A 5 -2.25 -6.89 -7.80
CA VAL A 5 -1.43 -6.46 -6.66
C VAL A 5 -2.28 -6.28 -5.43
N LEU A 6 -1.80 -6.80 -4.30
CA LEU A 6 -2.34 -6.52 -2.99
C LEU A 6 -1.74 -5.20 -2.50
N VAL A 7 -2.62 -4.24 -2.21
CA VAL A 7 -2.35 -2.94 -1.61
C VAL A 7 -2.75 -3.01 -0.14
N VAL A 8 -1.77 -2.84 0.76
CA VAL A 8 -2.01 -2.80 2.21
C VAL A 8 -1.60 -1.45 2.75
N LEU A 9 -2.53 -0.76 3.40
CA LEU A 9 -2.29 0.47 4.14
C LEU A 9 -2.38 0.20 5.63
N THR A 10 -1.36 0.61 6.37
CA THR A 10 -1.35 0.56 7.84
C THR A 10 -1.00 1.91 8.43
N LEU A 11 -1.53 2.20 9.61
CA LEU A 11 -1.10 3.36 10.38
C LEU A 11 0.22 3.04 11.11
N ALA A 12 1.19 3.95 11.03
CA ALA A 12 2.43 3.86 11.77
C ALA A 12 2.17 3.92 13.28
N GLN A 13 3.04 3.30 14.08
CA GLN A 13 3.01 3.44 15.53
C GLN A 13 3.18 4.93 15.89
N GLY A 14 2.21 5.50 16.59
CA GLY A 14 2.14 6.94 16.88
C GLY A 14 1.03 7.67 16.11
N GLY A 15 0.51 7.11 15.01
CA GLY A 15 -0.67 7.64 14.32
C GLY A 15 -0.41 8.68 13.23
N ASP A 16 0.83 9.14 13.07
CA ASP A 16 1.13 10.32 12.24
C ASP A 16 1.46 10.00 10.77
N ALA A 17 1.65 8.73 10.42
CA ALA A 17 2.05 8.31 9.07
C ALA A 17 1.26 7.10 8.59
N THR A 18 0.99 7.04 7.29
CA THR A 18 0.43 5.85 6.62
C THR A 18 1.57 5.10 5.93
N HIS A 19 1.72 3.81 6.19
CA HIS A 19 2.63 2.94 5.47
C HIS A 19 1.89 2.16 4.38
N LEU A 20 2.59 1.91 3.28
CA LEU A 20 2.12 1.13 2.14
C LEU A 20 2.99 -0.12 1.95
N GLY A 21 2.35 -1.28 1.92
CA GLY A 21 2.91 -2.53 1.43
C GLY A 21 2.28 -2.94 0.11
N LEU A 22 3.10 -3.37 -0.85
CA LEU A 22 2.68 -3.84 -2.17
C LEU A 22 3.15 -5.28 -2.38
N THR A 23 2.24 -6.17 -2.73
CA THR A 23 2.56 -7.59 -2.98
C THR A 23 1.88 -8.06 -4.25
N SER A 24 2.67 -8.46 -5.25
CA SER A 24 2.15 -9.03 -6.48
C SER A 24 1.43 -10.37 -6.22
N ALA A 25 0.44 -10.66 -7.05
CA ALA A 25 -0.27 -11.92 -7.07
C ALA A 25 -0.43 -12.42 -8.51
N ASP A 26 -0.47 -13.74 -8.68
CA ASP A 26 -0.57 -14.36 -10.01
C ASP A 26 -1.98 -14.24 -10.58
N THR A 27 -3.00 -14.28 -9.71
CA THR A 27 -4.41 -14.12 -10.08
C THR A 27 -5.15 -13.19 -9.12
N ALA A 28 -6.31 -12.68 -9.56
CA ALA A 28 -7.18 -11.86 -8.72
C ALA A 28 -7.67 -12.65 -7.47
N GLN A 29 -7.92 -13.94 -7.62
CA GLN A 29 -8.33 -14.80 -6.50
C GLN A 29 -7.21 -14.95 -5.47
N ASP A 30 -5.97 -15.14 -5.91
CA ASP A 30 -4.81 -15.21 -5.03
C ASP A 30 -4.60 -13.89 -4.28
N CYS A 31 -4.80 -12.76 -4.96
CA CYS A 31 -4.75 -11.46 -4.32
C CYS A 31 -5.76 -11.35 -3.17
N VAL A 32 -7.03 -11.73 -3.41
CA VAL A 32 -8.09 -11.65 -2.38
C VAL A 32 -7.77 -12.57 -1.20
N ALA A 33 -7.29 -13.79 -1.46
CA ALA A 33 -6.88 -14.72 -0.41
C ALA A 33 -5.72 -14.15 0.42
N LYS A 34 -4.70 -13.57 -0.25
CA LYS A 34 -3.58 -12.88 0.42
C LYS A 34 -4.06 -11.69 1.25
N ALA A 35 -4.98 -10.88 0.72
CA ALA A 35 -5.52 -9.71 1.43
C ALA A 35 -6.11 -10.11 2.79
N GLN A 36 -6.96 -11.14 2.79
CA GLN A 36 -7.59 -11.67 4.00
C GLN A 36 -6.58 -12.25 4.99
N ALA A 37 -5.57 -12.97 4.49
CA ALA A 37 -4.54 -13.57 5.34
C ALA A 37 -3.63 -12.50 5.97
N VAL A 38 -3.12 -11.57 5.16
CA VAL A 38 -2.22 -10.50 5.61
C VAL A 38 -2.91 -9.57 6.58
N GLN A 39 -4.16 -9.17 6.30
CA GLN A 39 -4.93 -8.33 7.22
C GLN A 39 -5.04 -8.97 8.61
N LYS A 40 -5.43 -10.26 8.69
CA LYS A 40 -5.52 -10.97 9.97
C LYS A 40 -4.20 -11.04 10.73
N VAL A 41 -3.09 -11.25 10.01
CA VAL A 41 -1.76 -11.29 10.63
C VAL A 41 -1.37 -9.93 11.20
N LEU A 42 -1.57 -8.85 10.43
CA LEU A 42 -1.22 -7.49 10.86
C LEU A 42 -2.07 -7.03 12.05
N GLU A 43 -3.38 -7.27 12.00
CA GLU A 43 -4.28 -6.97 13.11
C GLU A 43 -3.94 -7.80 14.35
N GLY A 44 -3.64 -9.09 14.20
CA GLY A 44 -3.19 -9.96 15.28
C GLY A 44 -1.85 -9.53 15.90
N ALA A 45 -1.00 -8.85 15.14
CA ALA A 45 0.24 -8.23 15.60
C ALA A 45 0.05 -6.82 16.19
N GLY A 46 -1.19 -6.31 16.24
CA GLY A 46 -1.53 -5.01 16.83
C GLY A 46 -1.37 -3.81 15.89
N HIS A 47 -1.22 -4.03 14.58
CA HIS A 47 -1.21 -2.94 13.61
C HIS A 47 -2.62 -2.49 13.26
N THR A 48 -2.82 -1.18 13.12
CA THR A 48 -4.06 -0.61 12.56
C THR A 48 -4.01 -0.70 11.04
N VAL A 49 -4.78 -1.62 10.46
CA VAL A 49 -4.95 -1.75 9.01
C VAL A 49 -6.03 -0.77 8.54
N LEU A 50 -5.66 0.17 7.68
CA LEU A 50 -6.58 1.14 7.08
C LEU A 50 -7.28 0.54 5.85
N ALA A 51 -6.54 -0.25 5.07
CA ALA A 51 -7.09 -0.96 3.91
C ALA A 51 -6.22 -2.17 3.54
N ALA A 52 -6.86 -3.23 3.06
CA ALA A 52 -6.24 -4.34 2.34
C ALA A 52 -7.08 -4.63 1.09
N ARG A 53 -6.67 -4.10 -0.07
CA ARG A 53 -7.44 -4.14 -1.32
C ARG A 53 -6.62 -4.70 -2.45
N CYS A 54 -7.28 -5.39 -3.36
CA CYS A 54 -6.67 -5.81 -4.61
C CYS A 54 -6.83 -4.72 -5.65
N ALA A 55 -5.77 -4.48 -6.41
CA ALA A 55 -5.74 -3.60 -7.56
C ALA A 55 -5.09 -4.31 -8.74
N GLU A 56 -5.10 -3.66 -9.89
CA GLU A 56 -4.35 -4.06 -11.06
C GLU A 56 -3.38 -2.95 -11.43
N THR A 57 -2.17 -3.33 -11.81
CA THR A 57 -1.10 -2.38 -12.15
C THR A 57 -0.14 -3.00 -13.16
N ASP A 58 0.46 -2.18 -14.01
CA ASP A 58 1.58 -2.54 -14.87
C ASP A 58 2.94 -2.20 -14.23
N LEU A 59 2.94 -1.60 -13.05
CA LEU A 59 4.16 -1.26 -12.32
C LEU A 59 4.85 -2.51 -11.78
N GLU A 60 6.18 -2.50 -11.83
CA GLU A 60 7.03 -3.44 -11.12
C GLU A 60 7.68 -2.72 -9.93
N PHE A 61 7.74 -3.38 -8.77
CA PHE A 61 8.23 -2.77 -7.53
C PHE A 61 9.39 -3.55 -6.96
N THR A 62 10.24 -2.87 -6.20
CA THR A 62 11.30 -3.54 -5.45
C THR A 62 10.69 -4.54 -4.45
N PRO A 63 11.35 -5.68 -4.19
CA PRO A 63 10.88 -6.64 -3.19
C PRO A 63 10.75 -5.99 -1.81
N TYR A 64 9.78 -6.44 -1.02
CA TYR A 64 9.64 -6.01 0.37
C TYR A 64 10.81 -6.56 1.21
N GLY A 65 11.61 -5.67 1.78
CA GLY A 65 12.74 -6.03 2.65
C GLY A 65 12.38 -5.93 4.12
N HIS A 66 12.35 -7.06 4.84
CA HIS A 66 12.09 -7.09 6.29
C HIS A 66 13.29 -6.66 7.16
N GLY A 67 14.38 -6.12 6.61
CA GLY A 67 15.70 -6.12 7.28
C GLY A 67 16.64 -4.93 7.08
N GLY A 68 16.18 -3.76 6.66
CA GLY A 68 16.98 -2.52 6.69
C GLY A 68 16.31 -1.48 7.58
N ASP A 69 17.08 -0.60 8.21
CA ASP A 69 16.61 0.48 9.10
C ASP A 69 15.21 0.96 8.69
N SER A 70 14.21 0.55 9.46
CA SER A 70 12.78 0.83 9.28
C SER A 70 12.41 2.31 9.39
N ALA A 71 13.44 3.18 9.46
CA ALA A 71 13.34 4.62 9.47
C ALA A 71 13.16 5.25 8.07
N GLY A 72 13.32 4.49 6.98
CA GLY A 72 13.32 5.05 5.64
C GLY A 72 11.93 5.33 5.05
N HIS A 73 11.11 4.27 4.89
CA HIS A 73 9.99 4.20 3.90
C HIS A 73 10.09 5.30 2.82
N PRO A 74 11.19 5.38 2.05
CA PRO A 74 11.60 6.64 1.42
C PRO A 74 10.76 6.98 0.20
N HIS A 75 9.92 6.04 -0.25
CA HIS A 75 9.15 6.19 -1.47
C HIS A 75 7.76 6.73 -1.12
N PRO A 76 7.42 7.97 -1.51
CA PRO A 76 6.09 8.51 -1.33
C PRO A 76 5.15 7.96 -2.40
N TRP A 77 3.91 7.69 -1.99
CA TRP A 77 2.85 7.18 -2.85
C TRP A 77 1.54 7.92 -2.57
N ARG A 78 0.74 8.11 -3.61
CA ARG A 78 -0.68 8.40 -3.48
C ARG A 78 -1.44 7.10 -3.67
N VAL A 79 -2.30 6.79 -2.71
CA VAL A 79 -3.23 5.66 -2.82
C VAL A 79 -4.65 6.20 -2.76
N THR A 80 -5.41 5.93 -3.83
CA THR A 80 -6.81 6.31 -3.94
C THR A 80 -7.67 5.06 -3.77
N LEU A 81 -8.60 5.10 -2.82
CA LEU A 81 -9.52 4.02 -2.51
C LEU A 81 -10.95 4.41 -2.93
N PRO A 82 -11.39 3.99 -4.14
CA PRO A 82 -12.80 4.03 -4.51
C PRO A 82 -13.59 2.94 -3.75
N GLU A 83 -14.88 2.82 -4.03
CA GLU A 83 -15.76 1.85 -3.35
C GLU A 83 -15.22 0.40 -3.41
N THR A 84 -14.59 0.04 -4.53
CA THR A 84 -13.91 -1.25 -4.70
C THR A 84 -12.56 -1.08 -5.37
N GLY A 85 -11.59 -1.90 -4.97
CA GLY A 85 -10.23 -1.87 -5.50
C GLY A 85 -9.35 -0.78 -4.88
N ALA A 86 -8.28 -0.42 -5.59
CA ALA A 86 -7.39 0.69 -5.24
C ALA A 86 -6.67 1.18 -6.51
N VAL A 87 -6.22 2.44 -6.48
CA VAL A 87 -5.29 3.01 -7.46
C VAL A 87 -4.04 3.44 -6.71
N ILE A 88 -2.87 3.03 -7.21
CA ILE A 88 -1.57 3.34 -6.62
C ILE A 88 -0.76 4.18 -7.60
N GLU A 89 -0.20 5.28 -7.12
CA GLU A 89 0.57 6.21 -7.92
C GLU A 89 1.88 6.54 -7.17
N PRO A 90 3.06 6.21 -7.72
CA PRO A 90 4.31 6.65 -7.13
C PRO A 90 4.41 8.17 -7.25
N LEU A 91 4.91 8.83 -6.22
CA LEU A 91 5.14 10.26 -6.21
C LEU A 91 6.63 10.54 -6.36
N ALA A 92 6.96 11.61 -7.09
CA ALA A 92 8.32 12.14 -7.08
C ALA A 92 8.66 12.67 -5.67
N GLU A 93 9.95 12.69 -5.33
CA GLU A 93 10.41 13.28 -4.08
C GLU A 93 9.94 14.74 -3.95
N GLY A 94 9.36 15.08 -2.80
CA GLY A 94 8.82 16.42 -2.53
C GLY A 94 7.52 16.77 -3.27
N ALA A 95 6.96 15.87 -4.08
CA ALA A 95 5.67 16.09 -4.71
C ALA A 95 4.56 16.21 -3.65
N ALA A 96 3.67 17.18 -3.84
CA ALA A 96 2.56 17.40 -2.91
C ALA A 96 1.56 16.24 -2.96
N CYS A 97 1.16 15.78 -1.78
CA CYS A 97 0.03 14.89 -1.60
C CYS A 97 -0.86 15.43 -0.48
N THR A 98 -2.13 15.65 -0.80
CA THR A 98 -3.14 16.10 0.17
C THR A 98 -3.96 14.89 0.61
N PRO A 99 -3.86 14.44 1.88
CA PRO A 99 -4.66 13.34 2.36
C PRO A 99 -6.13 13.75 2.47
N ALA A 100 -7.02 12.85 2.06
CA ALA A 100 -8.46 12.97 2.21
C ALA A 100 -9.05 11.60 2.62
N PRO A 101 -8.72 11.08 3.82
CA PRO A 101 -9.09 9.72 4.23
C PRO A 101 -10.60 9.52 4.36
N GLU A 102 -11.35 10.58 4.68
CA GLU A 102 -12.82 10.56 4.77
C GLU A 102 -13.52 10.94 3.45
N GLY A 103 -12.74 11.08 2.36
CA GLY A 103 -13.25 11.45 1.04
C GLY A 103 -13.92 10.28 0.30
N THR A 104 -14.57 10.58 -0.82
CA THR A 104 -15.07 9.56 -1.76
C THR A 104 -14.65 9.94 -3.19
N PRO A 105 -13.59 9.33 -3.75
CA PRO A 105 -12.75 8.29 -3.14
C PRO A 105 -11.86 8.80 -2.00
N ALA A 106 -11.48 7.93 -1.08
CA ALA A 106 -10.53 8.26 -0.02
C ALA A 106 -9.11 8.34 -0.58
N VAL A 107 -8.32 9.32 -0.13
CA VAL A 107 -6.94 9.52 -0.58
C VAL A 107 -5.99 9.43 0.60
N HIS A 108 -5.00 8.54 0.48
CA HIS A 108 -3.93 8.36 1.45
C HIS A 108 -2.59 8.76 0.84
N CYS A 109 -1.87 9.60 1.56
CA CYS A 109 -0.47 9.91 1.29
C CYS A 109 0.36 8.95 2.13
N ALA A 110 0.93 7.94 1.45
CA ALA A 110 1.54 6.80 2.11
C ALA A 110 3.03 6.70 1.78
N TRP A 111 3.76 6.05 2.66
CA TRP A 111 5.19 5.82 2.53
C TRP A 111 5.45 4.32 2.42
N SER A 112 6.28 3.92 1.45
CA SER A 112 6.64 2.52 1.26
C SER A 112 8.14 2.31 1.33
N ALA A 113 8.53 1.15 1.84
CA ALA A 113 9.88 0.62 1.67
C ALA A 113 10.13 0.18 0.21
N GLN A 114 9.07 0.05 -0.59
CA GLN A 114 9.15 -0.37 -1.99
C GLN A 114 9.06 0.83 -2.92
N GLY A 115 9.97 0.88 -3.89
CA GLY A 115 9.96 1.82 -5.01
C GLY A 115 9.53 1.12 -6.30
N VAL A 116 9.32 1.91 -7.36
CA VAL A 116 9.14 1.36 -8.72
C VAL A 116 10.50 0.96 -9.30
N VAL A 117 10.55 -0.18 -9.99
CA VAL A 117 11.72 -0.60 -10.79
C VAL A 117 11.64 0.10 -12.14
N GLU A 118 12.70 0.82 -12.52
CA GLU A 118 12.84 1.45 -13.84
C GLU A 118 13.19 0.44 -14.95
#